data_AF-A0A7Y4TGT6-F1
#
_entry.id   AF-A0A7Y4TGT6-F1
#
_cell.length_a   1.000
_cell.length_b   1.000
_cell.length_c   1.000
_cell.angle_alpha   90.00
_cell.angle_beta   90.00
_cell.angle_gamma   90.00
#
_symmetry.space_group_name_H-M   'P 1'
#
loop_
_entity.id
_entity.type
_entity.pdbx_description
1 polymer ?
#
loop_
_entity_poly.entity_id
_entity_poly.type
_entity_poly.pdbx_seq_one_letter_code
_entity_poly.pdbx_strand_id
1 'polypeptide(L)'
;MPPERVLTHPVSSSRALRLRPALILLLAGLVCGLACAPRTTTPVVAPTPRFPEYVFPQAPAALGNTPSSGRVTEGWQLLQGGQIARARRAFAEASRREPSYFPAMAGAAYAALAAGEAMASVDLF
;
A
#
# COMPACT_ATOMS: atom_id res chain seq x y z
N MET A 1 22.63 42.07 75.36
CA MET A 1 21.17 41.95 75.20
C MET A 1 20.88 41.93 73.70
N PRO A 2 20.05 41.04 73.13
CA PRO A 2 20.01 39.57 73.10
C PRO A 2 20.51 39.02 71.71
N PRO A 3 20.37 37.71 71.37
CA PRO A 3 21.16 36.99 70.33
C PRO A 3 20.36 36.68 69.05
N GLU A 4 21.02 36.47 67.89
CA GLU A 4 20.44 35.69 66.78
C GLU A 4 21.54 34.91 66.02
N ARG A 5 21.64 33.61 66.28
CA ARG A 5 21.03 32.49 65.54
C ARG A 5 21.78 32.13 64.26
N VAL A 6 22.54 31.05 64.41
CA VAL A 6 22.92 30.10 63.37
C VAL A 6 21.72 29.76 62.47
N LEU A 7 21.90 29.88 61.16
CA LEU A 7 21.13 29.15 60.16
C LEU A 7 22.10 28.64 59.08
N THR A 8 22.65 27.47 59.37
CA THR A 8 23.08 26.51 58.36
C THR A 8 21.91 26.18 57.44
N HIS A 9 22.15 25.98 56.13
CA HIS A 9 21.73 24.80 55.36
C HIS A 9 22.02 24.95 53.84
N PRO A 10 22.13 23.81 53.11
CA PRO A 10 23.19 23.59 52.14
C PRO A 10 22.81 23.81 50.66
N VAL A 11 23.89 23.81 49.87
CA VAL A 11 24.01 23.69 48.41
C VAL A 11 22.87 22.92 47.72
N SER A 12 22.40 23.58 46.66
CA SER A 12 21.36 23.19 45.71
C SER A 12 21.51 21.79 45.11
N SER A 13 20.51 20.94 45.42
CA SER A 13 19.80 20.00 44.55
C SER A 13 20.61 19.16 43.53
N SER A 14 21.14 18.03 43.98
CA SER A 14 21.44 16.88 43.12
C SER A 14 20.15 16.10 42.78
N ARG A 15 19.40 16.57 41.77
CA ARG A 15 18.39 15.75 41.07
C ARG A 15 18.95 15.16 39.77
N ALA A 16 20.12 14.54 39.88
CA ALA A 16 20.61 13.68 38.81
C ALA A 16 19.93 12.31 38.92
N LEU A 17 19.47 11.82 37.76
CA LEU A 17 19.45 10.39 37.44
C LEU A 17 18.28 9.49 37.89
N ARG A 18 17.02 9.94 37.79
CA ARG A 18 15.85 9.01 37.71
C ARG A 18 15.03 9.11 36.42
N LEU A 19 15.43 9.94 35.45
CA LEU A 19 14.73 10.13 34.17
C LEU A 19 15.20 9.20 33.05
N ARG A 20 16.33 8.49 33.23
CA ARG A 20 16.94 7.65 32.18
C ARG A 20 16.12 6.41 31.76
N PRO A 21 15.51 5.61 32.66
CA PRO A 21 14.82 4.39 32.23
C PRO A 21 13.47 4.68 31.56
N ALA A 22 12.76 5.71 32.03
CA ALA A 22 11.51 6.14 31.42
C ALA A 22 11.73 6.68 30.00
N LEU A 23 12.79 7.47 29.80
CA LEU A 23 13.16 7.97 28.47
C LEU A 23 13.57 6.82 27.52
N ILE A 24 14.32 5.83 28.01
CA ILE A 24 14.71 4.65 27.21
C ILE A 24 13.49 3.80 26.82
N LEU A 25 12.55 3.57 27.74
CA LEU A 25 11.32 2.83 27.44
C LEU A 25 10.42 3.57 26.44
N LEU A 26 10.36 4.90 26.54
CA LEU A 26 9.57 5.74 25.63
C LEU A 26 10.19 5.77 24.21
N LEU A 27 11.52 5.80 24.12
CA LEU A 27 12.25 5.64 22.85
C LEU A 27 12.07 4.25 22.23
N ALA A 28 12.12 3.18 23.04
CA ALA A 28 11.93 1.81 22.56
C ALA A 28 10.49 1.57 22.04
N GLY A 29 9.48 2.12 22.72
CA GLY A 29 8.09 2.06 22.25
C GLY A 29 7.87 2.78 20.91
N LEU A 30 8.55 3.91 20.71
CA LEU A 30 8.45 4.68 19.46
C LEU A 30 9.02 3.92 18.24
N VAL A 31 10.10 3.14 18.42
CA VAL A 31 10.75 2.39 17.34
C VAL A 31 9.88 1.21 16.85
N CYS A 32 9.12 0.57 17.74
CA CYS A 32 8.25 -0.57 17.37
C CYS A 32 7.02 -0.16 16.53
N GLY A 33 6.63 1.12 16.54
CA GLY A 33 5.43 1.60 15.83
C GLY A 33 5.58 1.78 14.31
N LEU A 34 6.81 1.85 13.78
CA LEU A 34 7.04 2.16 12.35
C LEU A 34 6.99 0.94 11.40
N ALA A 35 6.91 -0.29 11.93
CA ALA A 35 7.00 -1.49 11.11
C ALA A 35 5.68 -1.87 10.38
N CYS A 36 4.56 -1.25 10.73
CA CYS A 36 3.25 -1.49 10.11
C CYS A 36 2.77 -0.30 9.25
N ALA A 37 3.68 0.45 8.63
CA ALA A 37 3.27 1.43 7.62
C ALA A 37 2.74 0.67 6.39
N PRO A 38 1.45 0.77 6.03
CA PRO A 38 0.95 0.21 4.79
C PRO A 38 1.75 0.86 3.66
N ARG A 39 2.34 0.04 2.79
CA ARG A 39 3.13 0.52 1.66
C ARG A 39 2.18 1.24 0.71
N THR A 40 2.10 2.57 0.83
CA THR A 40 1.30 3.42 -0.05
C THR A 40 1.99 3.47 -1.41
N THR A 41 1.65 2.54 -2.30
CA THR A 41 1.99 2.68 -3.71
C THR A 41 1.07 3.75 -4.27
N THR A 42 1.61 4.94 -4.52
CA THR A 42 0.92 5.94 -5.34
C THR A 42 0.60 5.31 -6.70
N PRO A 43 -0.67 5.33 -7.16
CA PRO A 43 -0.98 4.90 -8.50
C PRO A 43 -0.25 5.83 -9.48
N VAL A 44 0.75 5.29 -10.18
CA VAL A 44 1.38 5.97 -11.32
C VAL A 44 0.34 6.01 -12.44
N VAL A 45 -0.28 7.17 -12.61
CA VAL A 45 -1.01 7.50 -13.83
C VAL A 45 0.04 8.02 -14.80
N ALA A 46 0.40 7.22 -15.81
CA ALA A 46 1.25 7.70 -16.89
C ALA A 46 0.52 8.85 -17.62
N PRO A 47 1.20 9.96 -17.97
CA PRO A 47 0.56 11.11 -18.64
C PRO A 47 0.05 10.75 -20.04
N THR A 48 0.46 9.62 -20.60
CA THR A 48 -0.08 9.04 -21.83
C THR A 48 -0.24 7.53 -21.62
N PRO A 49 -1.44 6.95 -21.85
CA PRO A 49 -1.65 5.50 -21.77
C PRO A 49 -0.71 4.77 -22.74
N ARG A 50 -0.10 3.67 -22.30
CA ARG A 50 0.81 2.88 -23.16
C ARG A 50 0.07 2.04 -24.21
N PHE A 51 -1.18 1.68 -23.95
CA PHE A 51 -2.03 0.89 -24.84
C PHE A 51 -3.37 1.60 -25.03
N PRO A 52 -3.39 2.80 -25.65
CA PRO A 52 -4.61 3.61 -25.81
C PRO A 52 -5.70 2.90 -26.64
N GLU A 53 -5.32 1.93 -27.47
CA GLU A 53 -6.21 1.13 -28.30
C GLU A 53 -6.93 0.02 -27.54
N TYR A 54 -6.50 -0.32 -26.31
CA TYR A 54 -7.15 -1.37 -25.52
C TYR A 54 -8.46 -0.86 -24.94
N VAL A 55 -9.52 -1.60 -25.21
CA VAL A 55 -10.87 -1.27 -24.74
C VAL A 55 -11.09 -1.88 -23.36
N PHE A 56 -11.41 -1.04 -22.37
CA PHE A 56 -11.78 -1.52 -21.03
C PHE A 56 -13.23 -2.02 -21.03
N PRO A 57 -13.48 -3.34 -20.86
CA PRO A 57 -14.84 -3.87 -20.80
C PRO A 57 -15.60 -3.35 -19.59
N GLN A 58 -16.83 -2.91 -19.82
CA GLN A 58 -17.74 -2.51 -18.76
C GLN A 58 -18.14 -3.73 -17.93
N ALA A 59 -18.09 -3.59 -16.60
CA ALA A 59 -18.56 -4.63 -15.71
C ALA A 59 -20.08 -4.72 -15.72
N PRO A 60 -20.68 -5.92 -15.62
CA PRO A 60 -22.10 -6.06 -15.36
C PRO A 60 -22.49 -5.30 -14.09
N ALA A 61 -23.62 -4.60 -14.09
CA ALA A 61 -24.05 -3.75 -12.97
C ALA A 61 -24.08 -4.51 -11.63
N ALA A 62 -24.48 -5.79 -11.65
CA ALA A 62 -24.51 -6.67 -10.48
C ALA A 62 -23.12 -6.90 -9.84
N LEU A 63 -22.03 -6.71 -10.59
CA LEU A 63 -20.67 -7.00 -10.16
C LEU A 63 -19.77 -5.75 -10.00
N GLY A 64 -20.32 -4.55 -10.27
CA GLY A 64 -19.56 -3.29 -10.29
C GLY A 64 -18.92 -2.91 -8.94
N ASN A 65 -19.52 -3.32 -7.82
CA ASN A 65 -19.06 -2.99 -6.46
C ASN A 65 -18.42 -4.18 -5.72
N THR A 66 -17.93 -5.17 -6.45
CA THR A 66 -17.25 -6.32 -5.84
C THR A 66 -15.77 -6.00 -5.55
N PRO A 67 -15.11 -6.69 -4.61
CA PRO A 67 -13.65 -6.56 -4.42
C PRO A 67 -12.84 -6.83 -5.70
N SER A 68 -13.38 -7.61 -6.64
CA SER A 68 -12.77 -7.89 -7.94
C SER A 68 -12.75 -6.66 -8.86
N SER A 69 -13.70 -5.73 -8.74
CA SER A 69 -13.72 -4.50 -9.55
C SER A 69 -12.53 -3.59 -9.25
N GLY A 70 -12.15 -3.47 -7.98
CA GLY A 70 -10.96 -2.75 -7.55
C GLY A 70 -9.67 -3.33 -8.12
N ARG A 71 -9.53 -4.67 -8.11
CA ARG A 71 -8.35 -5.35 -8.67
C ARG A 71 -8.28 -5.28 -10.19
N VAL A 72 -9.41 -5.32 -10.88
CA VAL A 72 -9.44 -5.08 -12.33
C VAL A 72 -9.02 -3.64 -12.64
N THR A 73 -9.53 -2.66 -11.90
CA THR A 73 -9.14 -1.25 -12.06
C THR A 73 -7.63 -1.05 -11.86
N GLU A 74 -7.07 -1.64 -10.81
CA GLU A 74 -5.62 -1.64 -10.56
C GLU A 74 -4.85 -2.29 -11.72
N GLY A 75 -5.31 -3.45 -12.20
CA GLY A 75 -4.72 -4.15 -13.34
C GLY A 75 -4.66 -3.27 -14.60
N TRP A 76 -5.72 -2.52 -14.89
CA TRP A 76 -5.77 -1.59 -16.01
C TRP A 76 -4.80 -0.42 -15.87
N GLN A 77 -4.70 0.19 -14.69
CA GLN A 77 -3.73 1.25 -14.45
C GLN A 77 -2.29 0.74 -14.63
N LEU A 78 -1.99 -0.44 -14.09
CA LEU A 78 -0.69 -1.09 -14.25
C LEU A 78 -0.39 -1.40 -15.72
N LEU A 79 -1.37 -1.92 -16.47
CA LEU A 79 -1.23 -2.23 -17.89
C LEU A 79 -0.95 -0.96 -18.70
N GLN A 80 -1.75 0.09 -18.50
CA GLN A 80 -1.54 1.37 -19.20
C GLN A 80 -0.25 2.07 -18.79
N GLY A 81 0.30 1.76 -17.61
CA GLY A 81 1.64 2.16 -17.18
C GLY A 81 2.78 1.26 -17.68
N GLY A 82 2.49 0.24 -18.50
CA GLY A 82 3.49 -0.71 -19.03
C GLY A 82 3.96 -1.79 -18.03
N GLN A 83 3.36 -1.87 -16.85
CA GLN A 83 3.73 -2.83 -15.79
C GLN A 83 3.01 -4.18 -15.99
N ILE A 84 3.22 -4.81 -17.15
CA ILE A 84 2.47 -6.00 -17.61
C ILE A 84 2.47 -7.13 -16.57
N ALA A 85 3.63 -7.47 -15.98
CA ALA A 85 3.72 -8.54 -14.99
C ALA A 85 2.90 -8.26 -13.73
N ARG A 86 2.79 -6.99 -13.30
CA ARG A 86 1.96 -6.61 -12.16
C ARG A 86 0.48 -6.63 -12.54
N ALA A 87 0.14 -6.16 -13.74
CA ALA A 87 -1.22 -6.21 -14.26
C ALA A 87 -1.76 -7.65 -14.31
N ARG A 88 -0.99 -8.60 -14.86
CA ARG A 88 -1.36 -10.04 -14.89
C ARG A 88 -1.70 -10.58 -13.51
N ARG A 89 -0.92 -10.21 -12.47
CA ARG A 89 -1.20 -10.64 -11.10
C ARG A 89 -2.51 -10.06 -10.56
N ALA A 90 -2.78 -8.79 -10.81
CA ALA A 90 -4.02 -8.13 -10.40
C ALA A 90 -5.25 -8.79 -11.05
N PHE A 91 -5.21 -9.04 -12.37
CA PHE A 91 -6.28 -9.73 -13.08
C PHE A 91 -6.46 -11.17 -12.60
N ALA A 92 -5.37 -11.94 -12.44
CA ALA A 92 -5.46 -13.31 -11.94
C ALA A 92 -6.05 -13.37 -10.53
N GLU A 93 -5.77 -12.37 -9.68
CA GLU A 93 -6.40 -12.30 -8.36
C GLU A 93 -7.89 -11.97 -8.42
N ALA A 94 -8.29 -11.05 -9.31
CA ALA A 94 -9.71 -10.76 -9.55
C ALA A 94 -10.46 -12.01 -10.04
N SER A 95 -9.90 -12.74 -11.02
CA SER A 95 -10.51 -13.97 -11.56
C SER A 95 -10.58 -15.10 -10.53
N ARG A 96 -9.58 -15.24 -9.64
CA ARG A 96 -9.65 -16.25 -8.57
C ARG A 96 -10.73 -15.93 -7.54
N ARG A 97 -10.97 -14.64 -7.27
CA ARG A 97 -11.99 -14.19 -6.31
C ARG A 97 -13.39 -14.31 -6.89
N GLU A 98 -13.55 -13.94 -8.15
CA GLU A 98 -14.83 -14.01 -8.86
C GLU A 98 -14.59 -14.56 -10.27
N PRO A 99 -14.68 -15.90 -10.45
CA PRO A 99 -14.44 -16.53 -11.74
C PRO A 99 -15.40 -16.07 -12.84
N SER A 100 -16.61 -15.62 -12.47
CA SER A 100 -17.62 -15.12 -13.42
C SER A 100 -17.38 -13.67 -13.85
N TYR A 101 -16.38 -12.97 -13.29
CA TYR A 101 -16.10 -11.57 -13.59
C TYR A 101 -15.31 -11.41 -14.88
N PHE A 102 -16.03 -11.43 -16.01
CA PHE A 102 -15.48 -11.31 -17.36
C PHE A 102 -14.46 -10.16 -17.57
N PRO A 103 -14.60 -8.96 -16.96
CA PRO A 103 -13.58 -7.91 -17.10
C PRO A 103 -12.17 -8.32 -16.66
N ALA A 104 -12.04 -9.27 -15.71
CA ALA A 104 -10.74 -9.78 -15.29
C ALA A 104 -10.10 -10.68 -16.35
N MET A 105 -10.91 -11.55 -16.98
CA MET A 105 -10.46 -12.43 -18.07
C MET A 105 -10.00 -11.63 -19.29
N ALA A 106 -10.82 -10.66 -19.73
CA ALA A 106 -10.45 -9.77 -20.83
C ALA A 106 -9.17 -8.96 -20.52
N GLY A 107 -9.03 -8.45 -19.29
CA GLY A 107 -7.79 -7.78 -18.85
C GLY A 107 -6.56 -8.68 -18.91
N ALA A 108 -6.70 -9.96 -18.53
CA ALA A 108 -5.63 -10.95 -18.63
C ALA A 108 -5.25 -11.24 -20.10
N ALA A 109 -6.24 -11.32 -21.00
CA ALA A 109 -6.03 -11.50 -22.43
C ALA A 109 -5.26 -10.32 -23.06
N TYR A 110 -5.62 -9.09 -22.71
CA TYR A 110 -4.86 -7.90 -23.12
C TYR A 110 -3.44 -7.87 -22.56
N ALA A 111 -3.26 -8.28 -21.31
CA ALA A 111 -1.92 -8.37 -20.73
C ALA A 111 -1.05 -9.44 -21.42
N ALA A 112 -1.65 -10.53 -21.89
CA ALA A 112 -0.96 -11.53 -22.71
C ALA A 112 -0.56 -10.97 -24.08
N LEU A 113 -1.46 -10.23 -24.75
CA LEU A 113 -1.15 -9.53 -26.01
C LEU A 113 -0.01 -8.53 -25.84
N ALA A 114 -0.05 -7.72 -24.78
CA ALA A 114 1.01 -6.76 -24.46
C ALA A 114 2.37 -7.44 -24.19
N ALA A 115 2.36 -8.69 -23.69
CA ALA A 115 3.55 -9.50 -23.48
C ALA A 115 4.08 -10.19 -24.75
N GLY A 116 3.37 -10.09 -25.88
CA GLY A 116 3.66 -10.85 -27.10
C GLY A 116 3.22 -12.31 -27.04
N GLU A 117 2.43 -12.69 -26.04
CA GLU A 117 1.95 -14.06 -25.81
C GLU A 117 0.58 -14.27 -26.50
N ALA A 118 0.49 -13.99 -27.81
CA ALA A 118 -0.79 -13.96 -28.53
C ALA A 118 -1.57 -15.29 -28.44
N MET A 119 -0.89 -16.44 -28.51
CA MET A 119 -1.56 -17.74 -28.36
C MET A 119 -2.13 -17.95 -26.95
N ALA A 120 -1.42 -17.52 -25.91
CA ALA A 120 -1.93 -17.64 -24.54
C ALA A 120 -3.15 -16.73 -24.28
N SER A 121 -3.35 -15.70 -25.12
CA SER A 121 -4.52 -14.82 -25.06
C SER A 121 -5.78 -15.52 -25.56
N VAL A 122 -5.68 -16.35 -26.62
CA VAL A 122 -6.85 -17.06 -27.18
C VAL A 122 -7.34 -18.17 -26.28
N ASP A 123 -6.45 -18.85 -25.54
CA ASP A 123 -6.81 -19.92 -24.60
C ASP A 123 -7.62 -19.44 -23.38
N LEU A 124 -7.78 -18.12 -23.20
CA LEU A 124 -8.57 -17.54 -22.11
C LEU A 124 -10.07 -17.42 -22.43
N PHE A 125 -10.48 -17.64 -23.68
CA PHE A 125 -11.86 -17.57 -24.15
C PHE A 125 -12.40 -18.96 -24.47
#